data_AF-A0A0Q4BCJ1-F1
#
_entry.id   AF-A0A0Q4BCJ1-F1
#
_cell.length_a   1.000
_cell.length_b   1.000
_cell.length_c   1.000
_cell.angle_alpha   90.00
_cell.angle_beta   90.00
_cell.angle_gamma   90.00
#
_symmetry.space_group_name_H-M   'P 1'
#
loop_
_entity.id
_entity.type
_entity.pdbx_description
1 polymer ?
#
loop_
_entity_poly.entity_id
_entity_poly.type
_entity_poly.pdbx_seq_one_letter_code
_entity_poly.pdbx_strand_id
1 'polypeptide(L)'
;MKTAEVEAIAVVYSSTADVPLVTPSDAKVWNHSTNGTVFTIESSSGLFFKVNGTGDKVLDAFINATATYNIPFVPSSTGGIDSIFGIETAQVEPPSEANPDGVWNRWIQKVRTADGTGWESTILKMSNINSSDTSEMKLIYGTETY
;
A
#
# COMPACT_ATOMS: atom_id res chain seq x y z
N MET A 1 14.44 -27.68 0.24
CA MET A 1 13.04 -27.20 0.25
C MET A 1 12.68 -26.89 -1.20
N LYS A 2 11.65 -27.53 -1.77
CA LYS A 2 11.20 -27.25 -3.14
C LYS A 2 10.38 -25.96 -3.10
N THR A 3 10.69 -25.02 -3.97
CA THR A 3 10.14 -23.67 -4.12
C THR A 3 8.64 -23.60 -4.47
N ALA A 4 7.89 -24.70 -4.35
CA ALA A 4 6.51 -24.83 -4.80
C ALA A 4 5.45 -24.73 -3.67
N GLU A 5 5.85 -24.45 -2.42
CA GLU A 5 4.93 -24.40 -1.26
C GLU A 5 5.03 -23.07 -0.48
N VAL A 6 5.45 -21.98 -1.12
CA VAL A 6 5.41 -20.66 -0.47
C VAL A 6 4.25 -19.87 -1.08
N GLU A 7 3.05 -20.03 -0.51
CA GLU A 7 1.84 -19.30 -0.94
C GLU A 7 1.77 -17.86 -0.38
N ALA A 8 2.62 -17.50 0.60
CA ALA A 8 2.76 -16.13 1.08
C ALA A 8 4.12 -15.91 1.76
N ILE A 9 4.69 -14.71 1.61
CA ILE A 9 5.92 -14.28 2.28
C ILE A 9 5.55 -13.36 3.44
N ALA A 10 5.89 -13.75 4.67
CA ALA A 10 5.87 -12.84 5.82
C ALA A 10 7.18 -12.03 5.80
N VAL A 11 7.09 -10.72 5.58
CA VAL A 11 8.24 -9.82 5.67
C VAL A 11 8.35 -9.35 7.12
N VAL A 12 9.38 -9.83 7.81
CA VAL A 12 9.73 -9.42 9.16
C VAL A 12 10.83 -8.38 9.04
N TYR A 13 10.53 -7.13 9.38
CA TYR A 13 11.48 -6.03 9.35
C TYR A 13 12.38 -6.10 10.60
N SER A 14 13.70 -6.20 10.42
CA SER A 14 14.65 -5.74 11.45
C SER A 14 15.72 -4.89 10.78
N SER A 15 15.79 -3.61 11.12
CA SER A 15 17.09 -2.94 11.07
C SER A 15 17.93 -3.60 12.18
N THR A 16 19.24 -3.74 11.98
CA THR A 16 20.12 -4.57 12.83
C THR A 16 20.25 -4.12 14.31
N ALA A 17 19.40 -3.20 14.77
CA ALA A 17 19.32 -2.70 16.14
C ALA A 17 17.94 -2.91 16.81
N ASP A 18 16.86 -3.18 16.06
CA ASP A 18 15.50 -3.25 16.62
C ASP A 18 14.86 -4.64 16.43
N VAL A 19 14.17 -5.10 17.49
CA VAL A 19 13.31 -6.28 17.42
C VAL A 19 12.20 -5.99 16.42
N PRO A 20 11.87 -6.93 15.51
CA PRO A 20 10.77 -6.75 14.58
C PRO A 20 9.47 -6.36 15.28
N LEU A 21 8.77 -5.38 14.71
CA LEU A 21 7.46 -4.93 15.19
C LEU A 21 6.39 -6.04 15.19
N VAL A 22 6.62 -7.11 14.44
CA VAL A 22 5.73 -8.28 14.31
C VAL A 22 6.55 -9.57 14.25
N THR A 23 6.01 -10.65 14.80
CA THR A 23 6.60 -12.00 14.71
C THR A 23 6.02 -12.78 13.53
N PRO A 24 6.70 -13.83 13.02
CA PRO A 24 6.12 -14.68 11.97
C PRO A 24 4.75 -15.28 12.33
N SER A 25 4.49 -15.55 13.61
CA SER A 25 3.17 -16.03 14.09
C SER A 25 2.05 -15.00 13.97
N ASP A 26 2.38 -13.71 13.84
CA ASP A 26 1.40 -12.64 13.63
C ASP A 26 0.99 -12.53 12.17
N ALA A 27 1.67 -13.21 11.25
CA ALA A 27 1.36 -13.16 9.83
C ALA A 27 -0.05 -13.71 9.55
N LYS A 28 -0.85 -12.92 8.82
CA LYS A 28 -2.16 -13.35 8.32
C LYS A 28 -2.09 -13.48 6.80
N VAL A 29 -2.54 -14.63 6.31
CA VAL A 29 -2.62 -14.89 4.87
C VAL A 29 -3.99 -14.43 4.38
N TRP A 30 -4.01 -13.65 3.30
CA TRP A 30 -5.25 -13.27 2.63
C TRP A 30 -5.93 -14.52 2.05
N ASN A 31 -7.20 -14.71 2.38
CA ASN A 31 -7.99 -15.88 1.98
C ASN A 31 -8.69 -15.71 0.62
N HIS A 32 -8.22 -14.77 -0.20
CA HIS A 32 -8.80 -14.41 -1.49
C HIS A 32 -10.20 -13.75 -1.42
N SER A 33 -10.64 -13.33 -0.23
CA SER A 33 -11.93 -12.64 -0.07
C SER A 33 -11.94 -11.30 -0.81
N THR A 34 -13.05 -11.04 -1.50
CA THR A 34 -13.35 -9.76 -2.16
C THR A 34 -14.41 -8.96 -1.41
N ASN A 35 -14.71 -9.31 -0.16
CA ASN A 35 -15.63 -8.53 0.67
C ASN A 35 -14.98 -7.19 1.03
N GLY A 36 -15.70 -6.09 0.78
CA GLY A 36 -15.18 -4.73 0.97
C GLY A 36 -14.29 -4.29 -0.19
N THR A 37 -13.30 -3.44 0.10
CA THR A 37 -12.31 -2.98 -0.88
C THR A 37 -11.08 -3.87 -0.84
N VAL A 38 -10.62 -4.29 -2.02
CA VAL A 38 -9.42 -5.08 -2.20
C VAL A 38 -8.25 -4.17 -2.54
N PHE A 39 -7.16 -4.29 -1.81
CA PHE A 39 -5.94 -3.51 -1.98
C PHE A 39 -4.82 -4.39 -2.52
N THR A 40 -4.16 -3.92 -3.58
CA THR A 40 -2.88 -4.45 -4.04
C THR A 40 -1.77 -3.49 -3.63
N ILE A 41 -0.85 -3.90 -2.77
CA ILE A 41 0.28 -3.08 -2.32
C ILE A 41 1.54 -3.63 -3.00
N GLU A 42 2.25 -2.80 -3.75
CA GLU A 42 3.44 -3.22 -4.48
C GLU A 42 4.59 -2.21 -4.40
N SER A 43 5.82 -2.72 -4.51
CA SER A 43 7.04 -1.93 -4.67
C SER A 43 7.94 -2.59 -5.71
N SER A 44 8.68 -1.77 -6.47
CA SER A 44 9.65 -2.23 -7.47
C SER A 44 10.78 -3.10 -6.88
N SER A 45 11.02 -3.02 -5.56
CA SER A 45 12.07 -3.77 -4.86
C SER A 45 11.63 -5.14 -4.32
N GLY A 46 10.41 -5.60 -4.60
CA GLY A 46 9.96 -6.97 -4.30
C GLY A 46 8.84 -7.11 -3.28
N LEU A 47 8.14 -6.03 -2.96
CA LEU A 47 6.93 -6.08 -2.13
C LEU A 47 5.71 -6.34 -3.03
N PHE A 48 4.91 -7.36 -2.71
CA PHE A 48 3.62 -7.60 -3.36
C PHE A 48 2.64 -8.24 -2.36
N PHE A 49 1.60 -7.51 -1.99
CA PHE A 49 0.55 -7.99 -1.09
C PHE A 49 -0.82 -7.72 -1.69
N LYS A 50 -1.74 -8.66 -1.49
CA LYS A 50 -3.16 -8.45 -1.75
C LYS A 50 -3.93 -8.69 -0.45
N VAL A 51 -4.73 -7.70 -0.05
CA VAL A 51 -5.52 -7.71 1.18
C VAL A 51 -6.89 -7.11 0.92
N ASN A 52 -7.85 -7.35 1.80
CA ASN A 52 -9.16 -6.72 1.72
C ASN A 52 -9.58 -6.15 3.08
N GLY A 53 -10.42 -5.13 3.06
CA GLY A 53 -10.99 -4.57 4.28
C GLY A 53 -12.31 -3.88 4.04
N THR A 54 -13.03 -3.62 5.11
CA THR A 54 -14.36 -3.02 5.08
C THR A 54 -14.39 -1.67 5.78
N GLY A 55 -15.16 -0.74 5.25
CA GLY A 55 -15.40 0.59 5.81
C GLY A 55 -16.18 1.45 4.82
N ASP A 56 -16.74 2.57 5.29
CA ASP A 56 -17.55 3.46 4.44
C ASP A 56 -16.69 4.18 3.40
N LYS A 57 -15.51 4.66 3.83
CA LYS A 57 -14.48 5.21 2.96
C LYS A 57 -13.38 4.20 2.69
N VAL A 58 -12.70 4.39 1.56
CA VAL A 58 -11.57 3.52 1.20
C VAL A 58 -10.43 3.61 2.23
N LEU A 59 -10.22 4.77 2.87
CA LEU A 59 -9.26 4.88 3.97
C LEU A 59 -9.66 4.01 5.18
N ASP A 60 -10.94 3.97 5.54
CA ASP A 60 -11.44 3.14 6.64
C ASP A 60 -11.27 1.64 6.32
N ALA A 61 -11.59 1.27 5.07
CA ALA A 61 -11.35 -0.08 4.57
C ALA A 61 -9.86 -0.44 4.59
N PHE A 62 -8.96 0.50 4.30
CA PHE A 62 -7.53 0.27 4.38
C PHE A 62 -7.02 0.15 5.82
N ILE A 63 -7.53 0.97 6.74
CA ILE A 63 -7.24 0.85 8.19
C ILE A 63 -7.72 -0.51 8.70
N ASN A 64 -8.91 -0.95 8.29
CA ASN A 64 -9.43 -2.27 8.64
C ASN A 64 -8.55 -3.40 8.07
N ALA A 65 -8.13 -3.31 6.81
CA ALA A 65 -7.25 -4.30 6.19
C ALA A 65 -5.88 -4.34 6.91
N THR A 66 -5.26 -3.20 7.12
CA THR A 66 -3.92 -3.12 7.75
C THR A 66 -3.92 -3.65 9.19
N ALA A 67 -4.97 -3.38 9.97
CA ALA A 67 -5.18 -4.01 11.27
C ALA A 67 -5.40 -5.52 11.17
N THR A 68 -6.20 -5.97 10.21
CA THR A 68 -6.51 -7.41 10.01
C THR A 68 -5.28 -8.21 9.62
N TYR A 69 -4.43 -7.66 8.76
CA TYR A 69 -3.26 -8.33 8.21
C TYR A 69 -1.94 -7.96 8.92
N ASN A 70 -2.01 -7.24 10.04
CA ASN A 70 -0.84 -6.76 10.79
C ASN A 70 0.18 -6.00 9.91
N ILE A 71 -0.32 -5.18 9.01
CA ILE A 71 0.50 -4.30 8.16
C ILE A 71 0.74 -3.00 8.93
N PRO A 72 2.00 -2.64 9.26
CA PRO A 72 2.31 -1.35 9.86
C PRO A 72 1.88 -0.24 8.90
N PHE A 73 0.93 0.59 9.31
CA PHE A 73 0.41 1.69 8.51
C PHE A 73 0.29 2.94 9.35
N VAL A 74 0.82 4.05 8.83
CA VAL A 74 0.64 5.38 9.41
C VAL A 74 -0.17 6.22 8.42
N PRO A 75 -1.41 6.63 8.77
CA PRO A 75 -2.18 7.53 7.93
C PRO A 75 -1.59 8.95 7.98
N SER A 76 -1.54 9.62 6.85
CA SER A 76 -1.17 11.04 6.82
C SER A 76 -2.26 11.91 7.45
N SER A 77 -1.87 13.06 8.00
CA SER A 77 -2.80 14.05 8.58
C SER A 77 -3.84 14.58 7.59
N THR A 78 -3.63 14.36 6.29
CA THR A 78 -4.49 14.89 5.24
C THR A 78 -5.40 13.84 4.61
N GLY A 79 -5.43 12.59 5.11
CA GLY A 79 -6.32 11.52 4.64
C GLY A 79 -5.73 10.58 3.57
N GLY A 80 -4.42 10.67 3.33
CA GLY A 80 -3.62 9.74 2.51
C GLY A 80 -2.68 8.85 3.33
N ILE A 81 -1.55 8.45 2.75
CA ILE A 81 -0.58 7.52 3.33
C ILE A 81 0.67 8.30 3.77
N ASP A 82 1.09 8.12 5.02
CA ASP A 82 2.40 8.60 5.50
C ASP A 82 3.45 7.50 5.33
N SER A 83 3.16 6.30 5.85
CA SER A 83 3.99 5.11 5.64
C SER A 83 3.20 3.81 5.60
N ILE A 84 3.72 2.83 4.85
CA ILE A 84 3.32 1.42 4.91
C ILE A 84 4.60 0.62 5.13
N PHE A 85 4.58 -0.28 6.11
CA PHE A 85 5.75 -1.03 6.56
C PHE A 85 6.95 -0.14 6.97
N GLY A 86 6.68 1.08 7.46
CA GLY A 86 7.73 2.06 7.79
C GLY A 86 8.43 2.68 6.57
N ILE A 87 7.96 2.38 5.35
CA ILE A 87 8.46 3.02 4.14
C ILE A 87 7.75 4.35 3.97
N GLU A 88 8.50 5.43 4.19
CA GLU A 88 8.04 6.82 4.11
C GLU A 88 8.36 7.45 2.74
N THR A 89 7.88 8.67 2.53
CA THR A 89 8.27 9.48 1.38
C THR A 89 9.76 9.85 1.47
N ALA A 90 10.51 9.65 0.39
CA ALA A 90 11.95 9.88 0.35
C ALA A 90 12.37 10.63 -0.92
N GLN A 91 13.16 11.69 -0.78
CA GLN A 91 13.74 12.37 -1.93
C GLN A 91 14.84 11.52 -2.54
N VAL A 92 14.75 11.25 -3.84
CA VAL A 92 15.74 10.47 -4.60
C VAL A 92 16.60 11.33 -5.52
N GLU A 93 16.09 12.49 -5.93
CA GLU A 93 16.84 13.51 -6.66
C GLU A 93 16.51 14.89 -6.06
N PRO A 94 17.52 15.71 -5.70
CA PRO A 94 17.27 17.05 -5.17
C PRO A 94 16.71 17.98 -6.26
N PRO A 95 16.12 19.13 -5.87
CA PRO A 95 15.68 20.15 -6.82
C PRO A 95 16.79 20.62 -7.75
N SER A 96 16.44 20.88 -9.00
CA SER A 96 17.30 21.46 -10.04
C SER A 96 16.53 22.50 -10.86
N GLU A 97 17.22 23.26 -11.71
CA GLU A 97 16.55 24.19 -12.64
C GLU A 97 15.54 23.47 -13.56
N ALA A 98 15.82 22.22 -13.95
CA ALA A 98 14.95 21.42 -14.81
C ALA A 98 13.80 20.77 -14.05
N ASN A 99 13.94 20.56 -12.74
CA ASN A 99 12.92 20.00 -11.87
C ASN A 99 12.99 20.66 -10.48
N PRO A 100 12.24 21.76 -10.25
CA PRO A 100 12.33 22.53 -9.00
C PRO A 100 11.80 21.77 -7.77
N ASP A 101 11.08 20.66 -7.96
CA ASP A 101 10.53 19.86 -6.86
C ASP A 101 11.44 18.66 -6.52
N GLY A 102 12.42 18.35 -7.38
CA GLY A 102 13.20 17.12 -7.30
C GLY A 102 12.34 15.88 -7.61
N VAL A 103 12.89 14.70 -7.36
CA VAL A 103 12.17 13.43 -7.54
C VAL A 103 11.98 12.77 -6.19
N TRP A 104 10.78 12.26 -5.94
CA TRP A 104 10.38 11.68 -4.68
C TRP A 104 9.83 10.28 -4.89
N ASN A 105 10.34 9.32 -4.11
CA ASN A 105 9.64 8.07 -3.87
C ASN A 105 8.53 8.31 -2.86
N ARG A 106 7.31 7.87 -3.17
CA ARG A 106 6.15 7.96 -2.28
C ARG A 106 5.16 6.84 -2.56
N TRP A 107 4.20 6.65 -1.65
CA TRP A 107 3.05 5.78 -1.89
C TRP A 107 2.05 6.46 -2.82
N ILE A 108 1.84 5.86 -3.98
CA ILE A 108 0.95 6.33 -5.04
C ILE A 108 -0.30 5.47 -5.02
N GLN A 109 -1.45 6.14 -4.99
CA GLN A 109 -2.75 5.49 -5.00
C GLN A 109 -3.34 5.45 -6.41
N LYS A 110 -3.73 4.26 -6.85
CA LYS A 110 -4.35 4.01 -8.13
C LYS A 110 -5.71 3.34 -7.97
N VAL A 111 -6.64 3.73 -8.84
CA VAL A 111 -7.95 3.10 -9.01
C VAL A 111 -7.97 2.36 -10.35
N ARG A 112 -8.95 1.49 -10.54
CA ARG A 112 -9.18 0.88 -11.86
C ARG A 112 -9.56 1.96 -12.87
N THR A 113 -9.03 1.82 -14.08
CA THR A 113 -9.53 2.59 -15.23
C THR A 113 -11.01 2.30 -15.45
N ALA A 114 -11.73 3.25 -16.06
CA ALA A 114 -13.18 3.10 -16.29
C ALA A 114 -13.57 1.86 -17.13
N ASP A 115 -12.67 1.37 -17.99
CA ASP A 115 -12.85 0.15 -18.77
C ASP A 115 -12.46 -1.14 -18.01
N GLY A 116 -11.95 -1.01 -16.78
CA GLY A 116 -11.52 -2.09 -15.90
C GLY A 116 -10.23 -2.81 -16.31
N THR A 117 -9.59 -2.41 -17.42
CA THR A 117 -8.44 -3.14 -17.98
C THR A 117 -7.11 -2.76 -17.35
N GLY A 118 -7.03 -1.58 -16.71
CA GLY A 118 -5.80 -1.01 -16.20
C GLY A 118 -5.94 -0.34 -14.83
N TRP A 119 -4.92 0.45 -14.50
CA TRP A 119 -4.82 1.22 -13.27
C TRP A 119 -4.42 2.65 -13.61
N GLU A 120 -5.08 3.62 -12.99
CA GLU A 120 -4.77 5.04 -13.15
C GLU A 120 -4.62 5.73 -11.80
N SER A 121 -3.72 6.71 -11.74
CA SER A 121 -3.51 7.52 -10.54
C SER A 121 -4.76 8.34 -10.25
N THR A 122 -5.20 8.35 -8.98
CA THR A 122 -6.32 9.19 -8.56
C THR A 122 -5.82 10.43 -7.82
N ILE A 123 -6.43 11.58 -8.11
CA ILE A 123 -6.19 12.83 -7.37
C ILE A 123 -6.98 12.88 -6.05
N LEU A 124 -8.00 12.03 -5.91
CA LEU A 124 -8.82 11.96 -4.71
C LEU A 124 -8.10 11.15 -3.65
N LYS A 125 -8.03 11.64 -2.42
CA LYS A 125 -7.49 10.88 -1.29
C LYS A 125 -8.41 9.73 -0.91
N MET A 126 -7.86 8.66 -0.34
CA MET A 126 -8.66 7.50 0.11
C MET A 126 -9.76 7.87 1.10
N SER A 127 -9.58 8.92 1.91
CA SER A 127 -10.61 9.45 2.81
C SER A 127 -11.84 10.03 2.09
N ASN A 128 -11.68 10.38 0.81
CA ASN A 128 -12.70 11.06 0.01
C ASN A 128 -13.38 10.11 -0.99
N ILE A 129 -12.94 8.86 -1.09
CA ILE A 129 -13.50 7.85 -1.98
C ILE A 129 -14.40 6.93 -1.15
N ASN A 130 -15.64 6.71 -1.59
CA ASN A 130 -16.51 5.72 -0.94
C ASN A 130 -16.08 4.32 -1.35
N SER A 131 -16.07 3.38 -0.40
CA SER A 131 -15.76 1.98 -0.71
C SER A 131 -16.80 1.34 -1.65
N SER A 132 -18.04 1.86 -1.66
CA SER A 132 -19.09 1.44 -2.60
C SER A 132 -18.74 1.73 -4.06
N ASP A 133 -17.92 2.75 -4.30
CA ASP A 133 -17.58 3.25 -5.63
C ASP A 133 -16.24 2.69 -6.11
N THR A 134 -15.51 1.99 -5.23
CA THR A 134 -14.16 1.50 -5.50
C THR A 134 -13.94 0.16 -4.78
N SER A 135 -14.21 -0.92 -5.50
CA SER A 135 -14.01 -2.29 -5.02
C SER A 135 -12.55 -2.74 -5.05
N GLU A 136 -11.71 -2.08 -5.85
CA GLU A 136 -10.28 -2.37 -5.93
C GLU A 136 -9.44 -1.08 -5.94
N MET A 137 -8.36 -1.07 -5.16
CA MET A 137 -7.31 -0.05 -5.20
C MET A 137 -5.92 -0.69 -5.28
N LYS A 138 -4.98 0.05 -5.85
CA LYS A 138 -3.57 -0.32 -5.88
C LYS A 138 -2.73 0.79 -5.25
N LEU A 139 -1.78 0.39 -4.40
CA LEU A 139 -0.83 1.26 -3.71
C LEU A 139 0.58 0.88 -4.18
N ILE A 140 1.26 1.79 -4.86
CA ILE A 140 2.60 1.55 -5.43
C ILE A 140 3.60 2.47 -4.73
N TYR A 141 4.72 1.93 -4.24
CA TYR A 141 5.84 2.76 -3.82
C TYR A 141 6.79 3.03 -4.99
N GLY A 142 6.95 4.29 -5.38
CA GLY A 142 7.84 4.68 -6.48
C GLY A 142 7.82 6.18 -6.78
N THR A 143 8.46 6.53 -7.90
CA THR A 143 8.66 7.91 -8.35
C THR A 143 7.65 8.39 -9.40
N GLU A 144 6.66 7.58 -9.78
CA GLU A 144 5.75 7.93 -10.87
C GLU A 144 4.97 9.23 -10.56
N THR A 145 5.14 10.21 -11.43
CA THR A 145 4.30 11.39 -11.54
C THR A 145 3.17 11.11 -12.53
N TYR A 146 2.02 10.74 -11.98
CA TYR A 146 0.69 10.61 -12.62
C TYR A 146 0.51 9.51 -13.67
#